data_AF-A0A6P2J0H0-F1
#
_entry.id   AF-A0A6P2J0H0-F1
#
_cell.length_a   1.000
_cell.length_b   1.000
_cell.length_c   1.000
_cell.angle_alpha   90.00
_cell.angle_beta   90.00
_cell.angle_gamma   90.00
#
_symmetry.space_group_name_H-M   'P 1'
#
loop_
_entity.id
_entity.type
_entity.pdbx_description
1 polymer ?
#
loop_
_entity_poly.entity_id
_entity_poly.type
_entity_poly.pdbx_seq_one_letter_code
_entity_poly.pdbx_strand_id
1 'polypeptide(L)'
;MIKKLGACALALTLSACMTMGSKFDIHDADQFVPGVTTMRQAQEKLGTPTATNAMPNGGTLQQWMYSQASVIGGTSSNLAILFDKDGKMIRIQSRGQVNTR
;
A
#
# COMPACT_ATOMS: atom_id res chain seq x y z
N MET A 1 -10.79 -4.83 60.12
CA MET A 1 -9.51 -4.20 59.77
C MET A 1 -9.25 -4.39 58.28
N ILE A 2 -9.03 -3.28 57.58
CA ILE A 2 -8.75 -3.10 56.14
C ILE A 2 -7.34 -3.70 55.82
N LYS A 3 -7.01 -4.33 54.67
CA LYS A 3 -6.63 -3.67 53.39
C LYS A 3 -6.29 -4.68 52.27
N LYS A 4 -7.15 -4.72 51.24
CA LYS A 4 -6.92 -4.74 49.77
C LYS A 4 -5.92 -5.75 49.15
N LEU A 5 -6.48 -6.66 48.33
CA LEU A 5 -5.82 -7.41 47.26
C LEU A 5 -4.96 -6.47 46.38
N GLY A 6 -3.65 -6.67 46.39
CA GLY A 6 -2.71 -6.01 45.48
C GLY A 6 -2.62 -6.75 44.16
N ALA A 7 -3.64 -6.62 43.32
CA ALA A 7 -3.53 -6.97 41.91
C ALA A 7 -2.85 -5.79 41.18
N CYS A 8 -1.52 -5.85 41.02
CA CYS A 8 -0.80 -4.97 40.11
C CYS A 8 -1.11 -5.38 38.66
N ALA A 9 -2.29 -5.00 38.18
CA ALA A 9 -2.62 -5.01 36.76
C ALA A 9 -1.91 -3.82 36.11
N LEU A 10 -0.66 -4.04 35.70
CA LEU A 10 0.08 -3.11 34.86
C LEU A 10 -0.55 -3.16 33.45
N ALA A 11 -1.55 -2.30 33.21
CA ALA A 11 -2.21 -2.17 31.93
C ALA A 11 -1.22 -1.58 30.91
N LEU A 12 -0.51 -2.45 30.20
CA LEU A 12 0.25 -2.13 29.00
C LEU A 12 -0.74 -1.74 27.89
N THR A 13 -1.09 -0.46 27.80
CA THR A 13 -1.80 0.08 26.63
C THR A 13 -0.84 0.09 25.45
N LEU A 14 -0.70 -1.05 24.77
CA LEU A 14 -0.05 -1.15 23.49
C LEU A 14 -0.93 -0.42 22.47
N SER A 15 -0.67 0.87 22.25
CA SER A 15 -1.17 1.60 21.09
C SER A 15 -0.56 0.95 19.85
N ALA A 16 -1.28 0.01 19.25
CA ALA A 16 -0.87 -0.73 18.07
C ALA A 16 -0.97 0.18 16.83
N CYS A 17 -0.02 1.10 16.68
CA CYS A 17 0.21 1.78 15.42
C CYS A 17 0.78 0.75 14.43
N MET A 18 -0.02 0.34 13.46
CA MET A 18 0.38 -0.62 12.43
C MET A 18 0.70 0.12 11.14
N THR A 19 1.83 -0.21 10.51
CA THR A 19 2.17 0.24 9.16
C THR A 19 2.48 -0.98 8.30
N MET A 20 1.95 -1.02 7.09
CA MET A 20 2.12 -2.09 6.11
C MET A 20 2.48 -1.50 4.76
N GLY A 21 3.51 -2.06 4.13
CA GLY A 21 4.00 -1.65 2.81
C GLY A 21 4.83 -0.36 2.83
N SER A 22 5.33 0.01 1.64
CA SER A 22 6.09 1.24 1.44
C SER A 22 5.16 2.40 1.09
N LYS A 23 5.39 3.57 1.67
CA LYS A 23 4.62 4.77 1.32
C LYS A 23 4.94 5.17 -0.11
N PHE A 24 3.90 5.43 -0.90
CA PHE A 24 3.99 5.97 -2.26
C PHE A 24 2.92 7.05 -2.43
N ASP A 25 3.15 7.98 -3.36
CA ASP A 25 2.14 8.95 -3.75
C ASP A 25 1.26 8.34 -4.85
N ILE A 26 -0.04 8.29 -4.62
CA ILE A 26 -1.00 7.76 -5.58
C ILE A 26 -1.15 8.66 -6.81
N HIS A 27 -0.83 9.95 -6.67
CA HIS A 27 -0.91 10.95 -7.73
C HIS A 27 0.26 10.87 -8.71
N ASP A 28 1.37 10.21 -8.35
CA ASP A 28 2.47 9.97 -9.28
C ASP A 28 2.02 9.17 -10.51
N ALA A 29 0.99 8.33 -10.36
CA ALA A 29 0.42 7.56 -11.45
C ALA A 29 -0.37 8.40 -12.47
N ASP A 30 -0.60 9.70 -12.21
CA ASP A 30 -1.19 10.63 -13.18
C ASP A 30 -0.21 11.02 -14.29
N GLN A 31 1.09 10.81 -14.05
CA GLN A 31 2.15 11.03 -15.03
C GLN A 31 2.34 9.80 -15.95
N PHE A 32 1.66 8.70 -15.69
CA PHE A 32 1.85 7.46 -16.43
C PHE A 32 0.99 7.41 -17.68
N VAL A 33 1.62 7.04 -18.79
CA VAL A 33 1.04 7.06 -20.13
C VAL A 33 1.03 5.63 -20.69
N PRO A 34 -0.15 5.08 -21.04
CA PRO A 34 -0.28 3.80 -21.72
C PRO A 34 0.62 3.69 -22.97
N GLY A 35 1.26 2.54 -23.16
CA GLY A 35 2.21 2.26 -24.24
C GLY A 35 3.58 2.92 -24.09
N VAL A 36 3.72 3.95 -23.24
CA VAL A 36 4.96 4.71 -23.07
C VAL A 36 5.67 4.31 -21.76
N THR A 37 4.96 4.46 -20.64
CA THR A 37 5.50 4.19 -19.31
C THR A 37 5.89 2.72 -19.19
N THR A 38 7.14 2.50 -18.79
CA THR A 38 7.67 1.15 -18.55
C THR A 38 7.41 0.73 -17.11
N MET A 39 7.40 -0.59 -16.91
CA MET A 39 7.38 -1.20 -15.58
C MET A 39 8.53 -0.69 -14.70
N ARG A 40 9.73 -0.52 -15.27
CA ARG A 40 10.88 0.06 -14.56
C ARG A 40 10.61 1.50 -14.10
N GLN A 41 10.10 2.36 -14.97
CA GLN A 41 9.77 3.75 -14.62
C GLN A 41 8.70 3.82 -13.52
N ALA A 42 7.70 2.94 -13.58
CA ALA A 42 6.68 2.86 -12.53
C ALA A 42 7.31 2.46 -11.18
N GLN A 43 8.23 1.49 -11.16
CA GLN A 43 8.94 1.07 -9.95
C GLN A 43 9.93 2.13 -9.42
N GLU A 44 10.62 2.85 -10.32
CA GLU A 44 11.51 3.95 -9.93
C GLU A 44 10.72 5.07 -9.24
N LYS A 45 9.48 5.30 -9.69
CA LYS A 45 8.62 6.36 -9.17
C LYS A 45 7.87 5.94 -7.89
N LEU A 46 7.26 4.75 -7.90
CA LEU A 46 6.39 4.26 -6.81
C LEU A 46 7.14 3.41 -5.77
N GLY A 47 8.39 3.04 -6.05
CA GLY A 47 9.15 2.07 -5.28
C GLY A 47 8.80 0.61 -5.61
N THR A 48 9.29 -0.31 -4.78
CA THR A 48 9.07 -1.75 -4.95
C THR A 48 7.59 -2.11 -4.81
N PRO A 49 6.99 -2.84 -5.76
CA PRO A 49 5.61 -3.28 -5.66
C PRO A 49 5.45 -4.28 -4.52
N THR A 50 4.31 -4.22 -3.84
CA THR A 50 3.90 -5.18 -2.80
C THR A 50 3.60 -6.55 -3.39
N ALA A 51 3.08 -6.61 -4.62
CA ALA A 51 2.83 -7.85 -5.33
C ALA A 51 3.10 -7.71 -6.83
N THR A 52 3.52 -8.80 -7.46
CA THR A 52 3.68 -8.92 -8.91
C THR A 52 3.06 -10.25 -9.33
N ASN A 53 2.08 -10.20 -10.23
CA ASN A 53 1.35 -11.35 -10.72
C ASN A 53 1.50 -11.47 -12.24
N ALA A 54 1.94 -12.62 -12.72
CA ALA A 54 1.92 -12.92 -14.14
C ALA A 54 0.47 -13.18 -14.60
N MET A 55 0.10 -12.60 -15.74
CA MET A 55 -1.22 -12.74 -16.33
C MET A 55 -1.20 -13.82 -17.43
N PRO A 56 -2.32 -14.54 -17.68
CA PRO A 56 -2.36 -15.60 -18.70
C PRO A 56 -2.01 -15.14 -20.12
N ASN A 57 -2.17 -13.85 -20.43
CA ASN A 57 -1.83 -13.25 -21.71
C ASN A 57 -0.35 -12.83 -21.84
N GLY A 58 0.51 -13.23 -20.89
CA GLY A 58 1.92 -12.83 -20.83
C GLY A 58 2.15 -11.44 -20.26
N GLY A 59 1.10 -10.70 -19.90
CA GLY A 59 1.22 -9.43 -19.19
C GLY A 59 1.62 -9.62 -17.72
N THR A 60 1.91 -8.50 -17.06
CA THR A 60 2.27 -8.46 -15.64
C THR A 60 1.40 -7.45 -14.91
N LEU A 61 0.75 -7.87 -13.83
CA LEU A 61 0.05 -6.97 -12.92
C LEU A 61 0.97 -6.67 -11.73
N GLN A 62 1.36 -5.42 -11.55
CA GLN A 62 2.07 -4.98 -10.35
C GLN A 62 1.15 -4.18 -9.44
N GLN A 63 1.28 -4.39 -8.14
CA GLN A 63 0.43 -3.79 -7.13
C GLN A 63 1.28 -3.14 -6.05
N TRP A 64 0.87 -1.93 -5.65
CA TRP A 64 1.40 -1.18 -4.53
C TRP A 64 0.28 -1.00 -3.52
N MET A 65 0.55 -1.43 -2.29
CA MET A 65 -0.37 -1.29 -1.18
C MET A 65 0.37 -0.64 -0.02
N TYR A 66 -0.20 0.43 0.51
CA TYR A 66 0.27 1.11 1.72
C TYR A 66 -0.90 1.20 2.69
N SER A 67 -0.65 0.94 3.96
CA SER A 67 -1.63 1.19 5.02
C SER A 67 -0.91 1.61 6.29
N GLN A 68 -1.41 2.65 6.93
CA GLN A 68 -0.94 3.14 8.20
C GLN A 68 -2.16 3.39 9.09
N ALA A 69 -2.12 2.86 10.31
CA ALA A 69 -3.14 3.08 11.32
C ALA A 69 -2.50 3.67 12.57
N SER A 70 -3.17 4.66 13.15
CA SER A 70 -2.78 5.32 14.40
C SER A 70 -4.01 5.56 15.28
N VAL A 71 -3.78 6.00 16.52
CA VAL A 71 -4.86 6.31 17.47
C VAL A 71 -5.79 7.44 17.01
N ILE A 72 -5.35 8.30 16.09
CA ILE A 72 -6.11 9.46 15.59
C ILE A 72 -6.70 9.23 14.19
N GLY A 73 -6.58 8.02 13.64
CA GLY A 73 -7.03 7.71 12.29
C GLY A 73 -6.04 6.87 11.48
N GLY A 74 -6.40 6.57 10.25
CA GLY A 74 -5.63 5.71 9.36
C GLY A 74 -5.68 6.17 7.90
N THR A 75 -4.68 5.75 7.14
CA THR A 75 -4.57 6.02 5.71
C THR A 75 -4.24 4.72 5.00
N SER A 76 -4.97 4.40 3.94
CA SER A 76 -4.71 3.26 3.07
C SER A 76 -4.69 3.70 1.62
N SER A 77 -3.66 3.32 0.88
CA SER A 77 -3.52 3.56 -0.56
C SER A 77 -3.33 2.23 -1.29
N ASN A 78 -4.02 2.06 -2.41
CA ASN A 78 -3.81 0.95 -3.34
C ASN A 78 -3.66 1.47 -4.77
N LEU A 79 -2.76 0.85 -5.51
CA LEU A 79 -2.57 1.08 -6.93
C LEU A 79 -2.16 -0.23 -7.59
N ALA A 80 -2.82 -0.60 -8.68
CA ALA A 80 -2.47 -1.75 -9.50
C ALA A 80 -2.35 -1.31 -10.95
N ILE A 81 -1.24 -1.65 -11.59
CA ILE A 81 -0.95 -1.29 -12.98
C ILE A 81 -0.72 -2.58 -13.77
N LEU A 82 -1.43 -2.70 -14.88
CA LEU A 82 -1.27 -3.79 -15.82
C LEU A 82 -0.25 -3.38 -16.88
N PHE A 83 0.77 -4.20 -17.06
CA PHE A 83 1.80 -4.10 -18.08
C PHE A 83 1.62 -5.21 -19.12
N ASP A 84 2.00 -4.94 -20.36
CA ASP A 84 2.08 -5.95 -21.41
C ASP A 84 3.33 -6.83 -21.26
N LYS A 85 3.49 -7.77 -22.20
CA LYS A 85 4.64 -8.70 -22.27
C LYS A 85 6.00 -7.99 -22.47
N ASP A 86 6.00 -6.77 -22.98
CA ASP A 86 7.20 -5.98 -23.23
C ASP A 86 7.49 -5.01 -22.05
N GLY A 87 6.68 -5.10 -20.99
CA GLY A 87 6.81 -4.27 -19.80
C GLY A 87 6.32 -2.84 -20.00
N LYS A 88 5.47 -2.57 -21.00
CA LYS A 88 4.82 -1.27 -21.19
C LYS A 88 3.46 -1.25 -20.51
N MET A 89 3.13 -0.12 -19.90
CA MET A 89 1.85 0.06 -19.23
C MET A 89 0.71 -0.07 -20.24
N ILE A 90 -0.25 -0.93 -19.93
CA ILE A 90 -1.53 -0.99 -20.64
C ILE A 90 -2.51 -0.01 -19.99
N ARG A 91 -2.69 -0.13 -18.67
CA ARG A 91 -3.65 0.70 -17.91
C ARG A 91 -3.45 0.57 -16.39
N ILE A 92 -4.05 1.50 -15.67
CA ILE A 92 -4.32 1.33 -14.25
C ILE A 92 -5.50 0.35 -14.10
N GLN A 93 -5.27 -0.74 -13.38
CA GLN A 93 -6.26 -1.79 -13.12
C GLN A 93 -7.13 -1.47 -11.89
N SER A 94 -6.51 -0.91 -10.84
CA SER A 94 -7.18 -0.46 -9.63
C SER A 94 -6.44 0.73 -9.05
N ARG A 95 -7.18 1.67 -8.45
CA ARG A 95 -6.63 2.80 -7.70
C ARG A 95 -7.62 3.18 -6.61
N GLY A 96 -7.12 3.42 -5.40
CA GLY A 96 -7.93 3.98 -4.32
C GLY A 96 -7.10 4.49 -3.17
N GLN A 97 -7.58 5.54 -2.51
CA GLN A 97 -7.03 6.03 -1.26
C GLN A 97 -8.18 6.29 -0.29
N VAL A 98 -8.00 5.84 0.95
CA VAL A 98 -8.94 6.02 2.05
C VAL A 98 -8.19 6.69 3.19
N ASN A 99 -8.80 7.74 3.75
CA ASN A 99 -8.33 8.39 4.96
C ASN A 99 -9.47 8.32 5.98
N THR A 100 -9.24 7.66 7.11
CA THR A 100 -10.16 7.63 8.25
C THR A 100 -9.67 8.68 9.25
N ARG A 101 -10.53 9.67 9.54
CA ARG A 101 -10.36 10.66 10.60
C ARG A 101 -11.44 10.45 11.65
#